data_AF-A0A7S1DMC7-F1
#
_entry.id   AF-A0A7S1DMC7-F1
#
_cell.length_a   1.000
_cell.length_b   1.000
_cell.length_c   1.000
_cell.angle_alpha   90.00
_cell.angle_beta   90.00
_cell.angle_gamma   90.00
#
_symmetry.space_group_name_H-M   'P 1'
#
loop_
_entity.id
_entity.type
_entity.pdbx_description
1 polymer ?
#
loop_
_entity_poly.entity_id
_entity_poly.type
_entity_poly.pdbx_seq_one_letter_code
_entity_poly.pdbx_strand_id
1 'polypeptide(L)'
;EQSEKEKRRAEAERKAKIEEEVEKVKRRRDEREKEQAWMEEEKARMARESEEAQHCEWESKADEFHLEQARLRAKIRTTEGRAKPIDIFAKNLMDDDGDVELAEPYTLFRNLTLAALEELQQDVEQHRSLDHKNAEFWEAMAHVCEDEIHSAKVRSERERAGDVDATAAIEEEIAGTFVDKSWSELKEQEEEVKNGVRDNMLDPEFGQQVLAQLKTALAKAKLKDIHAGILRTKLARLEGDLAQAAMAYDPSAAKEEAQVEGGG
;
A
#
# COMPACT_ATOMS: atom_id res chain seq x y z
N GLU A 1 64.82 66.31 -25.29
CA GLU A 1 63.37 66.40 -24.96
C GLU A 1 62.42 65.89 -26.04
N GLN A 2 62.43 66.41 -27.29
CA GLN A 2 61.45 65.99 -28.31
C GLN A 2 61.55 64.50 -28.70
N SER A 3 62.76 63.95 -28.84
CA SER A 3 62.99 62.53 -29.17
C SER A 3 62.56 61.55 -28.06
N GLU A 4 62.69 61.91 -26.78
CA GLU A 4 62.20 61.08 -25.67
C GLU A 4 60.67 61.11 -25.57
N LYS A 5 60.06 62.26 -25.88
CA LYS A 5 58.60 62.43 -25.88
C LYS A 5 57.94 61.61 -27.00
N GLU A 6 58.59 61.50 -28.16
CA GLU A 6 58.16 60.63 -29.27
C GLU A 6 58.33 59.14 -28.95
N LYS A 7 59.46 58.73 -28.35
CA LYS A 7 59.65 57.35 -27.88
C LYS A 7 58.60 56.94 -26.86
N ARG A 8 58.29 57.80 -25.88
CA ARG A 8 57.22 57.57 -24.89
C ARG A 8 55.83 57.48 -25.52
N ARG A 9 55.54 58.27 -26.56
CA ARG A 9 54.28 58.17 -27.31
C ARG A 9 54.17 56.87 -28.10
N ALA A 10 55.24 56.46 -28.78
CA ALA A 10 55.28 55.20 -29.52
C ALA A 10 55.20 53.98 -28.58
N GLU A 11 55.84 54.02 -27.41
CA GLU A 11 55.71 53.01 -26.37
C GLU A 11 54.29 52.97 -25.79
N ALA A 12 53.66 54.11 -25.55
CA ALA A 12 52.28 54.18 -25.08
C ALA A 12 51.29 53.63 -26.12
N GLU A 13 51.49 53.91 -27.41
CA GLU A 13 50.66 53.38 -28.49
C GLU A 13 50.84 51.87 -28.67
N ARG A 14 52.07 51.35 -28.52
CA ARG A 14 52.34 49.91 -28.50
C ARG A 14 51.69 49.24 -27.29
N LYS A 15 51.79 49.86 -26.12
CA LYS A 15 51.16 49.37 -24.89
C LYS A 15 49.63 49.33 -25.01
N ALA A 16 49.02 50.36 -25.60
CA ALA A 16 47.59 50.42 -25.86
C ALA A 16 47.13 49.33 -26.86
N LYS A 17 47.89 49.07 -27.93
CA LYS A 17 47.59 47.97 -28.87
C LYS A 17 47.70 46.60 -28.22
N ILE A 18 48.73 46.37 -27.38
CA ILE A 18 48.87 45.13 -26.61
C ILE A 18 47.71 44.97 -25.61
N GLU A 19 47.30 46.06 -24.95
CA GLU A 19 46.19 46.04 -24.01
C GLU A 19 44.85 45.70 -24.70
N GLU A 20 44.58 46.27 -25.87
CA GLU A 20 43.40 45.96 -26.68
C GLU A 20 43.42 44.50 -27.20
N GLU A 21 44.57 44.00 -27.62
CA GLU A 21 44.74 42.59 -28.01
C GLU A 21 44.53 41.65 -26.83
N VAL A 22 45.05 41.98 -25.65
CA VAL A 22 44.85 41.23 -24.41
C VAL A 22 43.37 41.24 -24.01
N GLU A 23 42.67 42.36 -24.14
CA GLU A 23 41.24 42.45 -23.84
C GLU A 23 40.40 41.59 -24.79
N LYS A 24 40.67 41.61 -26.10
CA LYS A 24 40.01 40.73 -27.07
C LYS A 24 40.25 39.25 -26.78
N VAL A 25 41.46 38.89 -26.36
CA VAL A 25 41.80 37.50 -25.97
C VAL A 25 41.10 37.11 -24.66
N LYS A 26 41.04 38.01 -23.67
CA LYS A 26 40.29 37.80 -22.42
C LYS A 26 38.81 37.57 -22.69
N ARG A 27 38.17 38.44 -23.47
CA ARG A 27 36.74 38.30 -23.82
C ARG A 27 36.43 36.95 -24.47
N ARG A 28 37.29 36.49 -25.39
CA ARG A 28 37.15 35.15 -26.02
C ARG A 28 37.43 33.97 -25.07
N ARG A 29 38.15 34.18 -23.97
CA ARG A 29 38.32 33.17 -22.92
C ARG A 29 37.09 33.15 -22.03
N ASP A 30 36.65 34.31 -21.56
CA ASP A 30 35.46 34.44 -20.71
C ASP A 30 34.20 33.91 -21.40
N GLU A 31 34.02 34.16 -22.71
CA GLU A 31 32.91 33.62 -23.51
C GLU A 31 32.94 32.08 -23.54
N ARG A 32 34.12 31.48 -23.76
CA ARG A 32 34.28 30.02 -23.78
C ARG A 32 34.14 29.40 -22.40
N GLU A 33 34.63 30.05 -21.36
CA GLU A 33 34.48 29.60 -19.97
C GLU A 33 33.02 29.65 -19.55
N LYS A 34 32.26 30.69 -19.93
CA LYS A 34 30.82 30.76 -19.69
C LYS A 34 30.04 29.69 -20.44
N GLU A 35 30.37 29.46 -21.71
CA GLU A 35 29.74 28.40 -22.51
C GLU A 35 30.06 27.01 -21.95
N GLN A 36 31.32 26.76 -21.57
CA GLN A 36 31.74 25.51 -20.92
C GLN A 36 31.07 25.32 -19.57
N ALA A 37 31.01 26.36 -18.73
CA ALA A 37 30.34 26.30 -17.44
C ALA A 37 28.84 26.02 -17.60
N TRP A 38 28.17 26.65 -18.58
CA TRP A 38 26.76 26.40 -18.87
C TRP A 38 26.53 24.95 -19.35
N MET A 39 27.39 24.44 -20.24
CA MET A 39 27.31 23.04 -20.70
C MET A 39 27.61 22.04 -19.59
N GLU A 40 28.57 22.34 -18.70
CA GLU A 40 28.90 21.51 -17.54
C GLU A 40 27.77 21.49 -16.52
N GLU A 41 27.16 22.65 -16.23
CA GLU A 41 26.00 22.75 -15.35
C GLU A 41 24.80 21.98 -15.91
N GLU A 42 24.52 22.13 -17.21
CA GLU A 42 23.43 21.41 -17.89
C GLU A 42 23.69 19.90 -17.88
N LYS A 43 24.92 19.46 -18.18
CA LYS A 43 25.30 18.05 -18.12
C LYS A 43 25.21 17.50 -16.69
N ALA A 44 25.60 18.29 -15.69
CA ALA A 44 25.48 17.91 -14.28
C ALA A 44 24.02 17.84 -13.83
N ARG A 45 23.14 18.70 -14.36
CA ARG A 45 21.69 18.61 -14.13
C ARG A 45 21.12 17.34 -14.75
N MET A 46 21.39 17.10 -16.04
CA MET A 46 20.95 15.89 -16.74
C MET A 46 21.49 14.60 -16.11
N ALA A 47 22.73 14.61 -15.61
CA ALA A 47 23.31 13.47 -14.90
C ALA A 47 22.56 13.18 -13.60
N ARG A 48 22.29 14.21 -12.78
CA ARG A 48 21.49 14.07 -11.56
C ARG A 48 20.08 13.55 -11.83
N GLU A 49 19.39 14.15 -12.81
CA GLU A 49 18.04 13.71 -13.21
C GLU A 49 18.05 12.23 -13.69
N SER A 50 19.09 11.82 -14.43
CA SER A 50 19.24 10.41 -14.86
C SER A 50 19.56 9.47 -13.69
N GLU A 51 20.38 9.88 -12.73
CA GLU A 51 20.70 9.08 -11.54
C GLU A 51 19.47 8.92 -10.64
N GLU A 52 18.70 10.00 -10.43
CA GLU A 52 17.42 9.97 -9.70
C GLU A 52 16.42 9.04 -10.38
N ALA A 53 16.28 9.11 -11.71
CA ALA A 53 15.39 8.21 -12.45
C ALA A 53 15.80 6.73 -12.31
N GLN A 54 17.10 6.42 -12.42
CA GLN A 54 17.61 5.06 -12.21
C GLN A 54 17.39 4.58 -10.77
N HIS A 55 17.53 5.46 -9.79
CA HIS A 55 17.26 5.14 -8.39
C HIS A 55 15.80 4.80 -8.17
N CYS A 56 14.88 5.63 -8.66
CA CYS A 56 13.44 5.38 -8.56
C CYS A 56 13.03 4.06 -9.24
N GLU A 57 13.57 3.75 -10.42
CA GLU A 57 13.30 2.46 -11.09
C GLU A 57 13.83 1.27 -10.28
N TRP A 58 14.99 1.43 -9.64
CA TRP A 58 15.57 0.39 -8.80
C TRP A 58 14.75 0.15 -7.53
N GLU A 59 14.30 1.21 -6.87
CA GLU A 59 13.40 1.14 -5.71
C GLU A 59 12.09 0.44 -6.06
N SER A 60 11.44 0.83 -7.17
CA SER A 60 10.20 0.19 -7.62
C SER A 60 10.39 -1.31 -7.89
N LYS A 61 11.50 -1.71 -8.49
CA LYS A 61 11.81 -3.15 -8.71
C LYS A 61 12.10 -3.88 -7.41
N ALA A 62 12.73 -3.21 -6.44
CA ALA A 62 12.98 -3.78 -5.12
C ALA A 62 11.65 -4.03 -4.40
N ASP A 63 10.72 -3.09 -4.45
CA ASP A 63 9.38 -3.21 -3.85
C ASP A 63 8.57 -4.36 -4.50
N GLU A 64 8.57 -4.45 -5.83
CA GLU A 64 7.97 -5.58 -6.55
C GLU A 64 8.56 -6.93 -6.11
N PHE A 65 9.88 -7.01 -6.02
CA PHE A 65 10.56 -8.21 -5.54
C PHE A 65 10.19 -8.55 -4.10
N HIS A 66 10.10 -7.55 -3.21
CA HIS A 66 9.68 -7.76 -1.83
C HIS A 66 8.24 -8.29 -1.74
N LEU A 67 7.34 -7.77 -2.58
CA LEU A 67 5.96 -8.24 -2.66
C LEU A 67 5.90 -9.69 -3.17
N GLU A 68 6.63 -10.02 -4.22
CA GLU A 68 6.70 -11.39 -4.75
C GLU A 68 7.28 -12.38 -3.72
N GLN A 69 8.33 -11.99 -3.01
CA GLN A 69 8.91 -12.79 -1.93
C GLN A 69 7.91 -12.99 -0.78
N ALA A 70 7.14 -11.95 -0.41
CA ALA A 70 6.08 -12.07 0.59
C ALA A 70 5.00 -13.07 0.14
N ARG A 71 4.54 -12.96 -1.11
CA ARG A 71 3.57 -13.88 -1.71
C ARG A 71 4.07 -15.32 -1.76
N LEU A 72 5.31 -15.54 -2.17
CA LEU A 72 5.91 -16.88 -2.22
C LEU A 72 6.02 -17.50 -0.81
N ARG A 73 6.45 -16.72 0.18
CA ARG A 73 6.52 -17.18 1.58
C ARG A 73 5.14 -17.54 2.11
N ALA A 74 4.12 -16.73 1.81
CA ALA A 74 2.74 -17.03 2.18
C ALA A 74 2.28 -18.35 1.56
N LYS A 75 2.51 -18.53 0.25
CA LYS A 75 2.17 -19.77 -0.47
C LYS A 75 2.81 -21.00 0.17
N ILE A 76 4.11 -20.96 0.46
CA ILE A 76 4.84 -22.07 1.09
C ILE A 76 4.26 -22.40 2.48
N ARG A 77 4.03 -21.38 3.33
CA ARG A 77 3.50 -21.59 4.68
C ARG A 77 2.08 -22.16 4.66
N THR A 78 1.25 -21.70 3.72
CA THR A 78 -0.10 -22.26 3.56
C THR A 78 -0.06 -23.72 3.12
N THR A 79 0.82 -24.09 2.17
CA THR A 79 0.94 -25.50 1.75
C THR A 79 1.50 -26.40 2.84
N GLU A 80 2.31 -25.85 3.76
CA GLU A 80 2.86 -26.58 4.91
C GLU A 80 1.91 -26.63 6.13
N GLY A 81 0.72 -26.03 6.05
CA GLY A 81 -0.25 -26.00 7.16
C GLY A 81 0.14 -25.11 8.33
N ARG A 82 1.06 -24.17 8.13
CA ARG A 82 1.55 -23.21 9.15
C ARG A 82 1.26 -21.76 8.74
N ALA A 83 0.11 -21.54 8.12
CA ALA A 83 -0.30 -20.23 7.64
C ALA A 83 -0.45 -19.25 8.81
N LYS A 84 0.20 -18.08 8.70
CA LYS A 84 -0.11 -16.91 9.53
C LYS A 84 -1.36 -16.20 8.98
N PRO A 85 -2.02 -15.34 9.79
CA PRO A 85 -3.13 -14.52 9.32
C PRO A 85 -2.79 -13.72 8.06
N ILE A 86 -1.58 -13.12 8.00
CA ILE A 86 -1.11 -12.39 6.82
C ILE A 86 -1.04 -13.27 5.56
N ASP A 87 -0.62 -14.53 5.72
CA ASP A 87 -0.49 -15.45 4.58
C ASP A 87 -1.87 -15.78 4.01
N ILE A 88 -2.90 -15.89 4.86
CA ILE A 88 -4.30 -16.10 4.45
C ILE A 88 -4.82 -14.88 3.70
N PHE A 89 -4.56 -13.67 4.19
CA PHE A 89 -4.95 -12.44 3.50
C PHE A 89 -4.29 -12.32 2.14
N ALA A 90 -2.97 -12.52 2.09
CA ALA A 90 -2.20 -12.49 0.85
C ALA A 90 -2.72 -13.55 -0.14
N LYS A 91 -3.01 -14.78 0.32
CA LYS A 91 -3.57 -15.84 -0.52
C LYS A 91 -4.96 -15.50 -1.07
N ASN A 92 -5.83 -14.90 -0.25
CA ASN A 92 -7.17 -14.52 -0.70
C ASN A 92 -7.13 -13.44 -1.78
N LEU A 93 -6.18 -12.50 -1.68
CA LEU A 93 -5.94 -11.47 -2.69
C LEU A 93 -5.20 -11.98 -3.95
N MET A 94 -4.59 -13.16 -3.87
CA MET A 94 -3.99 -13.80 -5.04
C MET A 94 -5.08 -14.48 -5.89
N ASP A 95 -5.04 -14.23 -7.20
CA ASP A 95 -5.87 -14.90 -8.23
C ASP A 95 -5.42 -16.35 -8.52
N ASP A 96 -4.65 -16.96 -7.62
CA ASP A 96 -4.23 -18.35 -7.74
C ASP A 96 -5.43 -19.30 -7.49
N ASP A 97 -5.46 -20.44 -8.20
CA ASP A 97 -6.48 -21.52 -8.14
C ASP A 97 -6.59 -22.25 -6.79
N GLY A 98 -6.02 -21.68 -5.72
CA GLY A 98 -6.09 -22.25 -4.38
C GLY A 98 -7.40 -21.95 -3.67
N ASP A 99 -7.77 -22.84 -2.74
CA ASP A 99 -8.94 -22.65 -1.86
C ASP A 99 -8.94 -21.28 -1.18
N VAL A 100 -10.05 -20.56 -1.30
CA VAL A 100 -10.27 -19.29 -0.59
C VAL A 100 -10.69 -19.59 0.83
N GLU A 101 -10.11 -18.87 1.78
CA GLU A 101 -10.64 -18.92 3.14
C GLU A 101 -12.04 -18.32 3.15
N LEU A 102 -13.04 -19.08 3.62
CA LEU A 102 -14.44 -18.64 3.67
C LEU A 102 -14.69 -17.74 4.89
N ALA A 103 -13.81 -17.78 5.88
CA ALA A 103 -13.90 -16.94 7.06
C ALA A 103 -13.64 -15.46 6.71
N GLU A 104 -14.48 -14.57 7.24
CA GLU A 104 -14.34 -13.13 6.99
C GLU A 104 -12.99 -12.62 7.56
N PRO A 105 -12.27 -11.73 6.84
CA PRO A 105 -10.89 -11.37 7.20
C PRO A 105 -10.68 -10.88 8.64
N TYR A 106 -11.65 -10.15 9.18
CA TYR A 106 -11.57 -9.60 10.54
C TYR A 106 -11.76 -10.67 11.64
N THR A 107 -12.26 -11.87 11.31
CA THR A 107 -12.45 -12.94 12.30
C THR A 107 -11.13 -13.57 12.76
N LEU A 108 -10.08 -13.49 11.91
CA LEU A 108 -8.75 -14.01 12.22
C LEU A 108 -8.04 -13.24 13.34
N PHE A 109 -8.49 -12.01 13.65
CA PHE A 109 -7.92 -11.18 14.72
C PHE A 109 -8.38 -11.59 16.12
N ARG A 110 -9.59 -12.16 16.26
CA ARG A 110 -10.25 -12.38 17.57
C ARG A 110 -9.46 -13.27 18.55
N ASN A 111 -8.62 -14.17 18.04
CA ASN A 111 -7.90 -15.15 18.85
C ASN A 111 -6.39 -14.88 18.94
N LEU A 112 -5.92 -13.72 18.47
CA LEU A 112 -4.50 -13.38 18.49
C LEU A 112 -4.10 -12.71 19.80
N THR A 113 -2.90 -13.04 20.27
CA THR A 113 -2.26 -12.33 21.41
C THR A 113 -1.85 -10.92 20.99
N LEU A 114 -1.69 -10.00 21.96
CA LEU A 114 -1.25 -8.63 21.69
C LEU A 114 0.05 -8.58 20.86
N ALA A 115 1.05 -9.40 21.20
CA ALA A 115 2.31 -9.45 20.45
C ALA A 115 2.12 -9.93 19.00
N ALA A 116 1.21 -10.89 18.78
CA ALA A 116 0.89 -11.37 17.43
C ALA A 116 0.08 -10.34 16.62
N LEU A 117 -0.77 -9.53 17.28
CA LEU A 117 -1.46 -8.42 16.65
C LEU A 117 -0.48 -7.31 16.24
N GLU A 118 0.49 -6.98 17.09
CA GLU A 118 1.53 -5.99 16.76
C GLU A 118 2.44 -6.47 15.61
N GLU A 119 2.81 -7.75 15.57
CA GLU A 119 3.52 -8.35 14.42
C GLU A 119 2.66 -8.28 13.15
N LEU A 120 1.36 -8.62 13.26
CA LEU A 120 0.44 -8.56 12.14
C LEU A 120 0.25 -7.13 11.62
N GLN A 121 0.23 -6.12 12.50
CA GLN A 121 0.16 -4.71 12.11
C GLN A 121 1.37 -4.32 11.27
N GLN A 122 2.58 -4.74 11.67
CA GLN A 122 3.79 -4.49 10.91
C GLN A 122 3.75 -5.16 9.54
N ASP A 123 3.30 -6.42 9.49
CA ASP A 123 3.14 -7.17 8.25
C ASP A 123 2.10 -6.54 7.30
N VAL A 124 0.99 -6.04 7.85
CA VAL A 124 -0.07 -5.33 7.11
C VAL A 124 0.45 -4.01 6.55
N GLU A 125 1.20 -3.22 7.33
CA GLU A 125 1.76 -1.95 6.86
C GLU A 125 2.81 -2.17 5.76
N GLN A 126 3.61 -3.22 5.86
CA GLN A 126 4.51 -3.62 4.77
C GLN A 126 3.73 -3.95 3.49
N HIS A 127 2.62 -4.68 3.58
CA HIS A 127 1.81 -4.96 2.39
C HIS A 127 1.10 -3.71 1.87
N ARG A 128 0.70 -2.79 2.75
CA ARG A 128 0.11 -1.50 2.37
C ARG A 128 1.07 -0.65 1.55
N SER A 129 2.37 -0.64 1.90
CA SER A 129 3.38 0.11 1.13
C SER A 129 3.73 -0.55 -0.20
N LEU A 130 3.63 -1.88 -0.30
CA LEU A 130 4.06 -2.64 -1.47
C LEU A 130 2.93 -2.99 -2.46
N ASP A 131 1.71 -3.23 -1.99
CA ASP A 131 0.57 -3.71 -2.80
C ASP A 131 -0.41 -2.58 -3.15
N HIS A 132 -0.04 -1.78 -4.14
CA HIS A 132 -0.86 -0.67 -4.62
C HIS A 132 -2.19 -1.11 -5.26
N LYS A 133 -2.30 -2.38 -5.72
CA LYS A 133 -3.53 -2.89 -6.34
C LYS A 133 -4.65 -3.09 -5.32
N ASN A 134 -4.28 -3.55 -4.12
CA ASN A 134 -5.22 -3.82 -3.04
C ASN A 134 -5.10 -2.80 -1.89
N ALA A 135 -4.67 -1.57 -2.20
CA ALA A 135 -4.41 -0.53 -1.18
C ALA A 135 -5.61 -0.30 -0.25
N GLU A 136 -6.83 -0.29 -0.80
CA GLU A 136 -8.05 -0.11 -0.02
C GLU A 136 -8.33 -1.25 0.96
N PHE A 137 -7.96 -2.49 0.60
CA PHE A 137 -8.06 -3.64 1.49
C PHE A 137 -7.06 -3.51 2.63
N TRP A 138 -5.79 -3.22 2.31
CA TRP A 138 -4.74 -3.09 3.31
C TRP A 138 -4.97 -1.90 4.26
N GLU A 139 -5.54 -0.80 3.77
CA GLU A 139 -5.95 0.33 4.62
C GLU A 139 -7.06 -0.05 5.59
N ALA A 140 -8.12 -0.72 5.11
CA ALA A 140 -9.19 -1.19 5.99
C ALA A 140 -8.67 -2.23 7.01
N MET A 141 -7.75 -3.11 6.59
CA MET A 141 -7.07 -4.07 7.46
C MET A 141 -6.22 -3.39 8.54
N ALA A 142 -5.46 -2.35 8.18
CA ALA A 142 -4.63 -1.60 9.12
C ALA A 142 -5.49 -0.95 10.21
N HIS A 143 -6.63 -0.34 9.83
CA HIS A 143 -7.57 0.24 10.78
C HIS A 143 -8.19 -0.80 11.72
N VAL A 144 -8.62 -1.95 11.21
CA VAL A 144 -9.15 -3.03 12.07
C VAL A 144 -8.06 -3.56 12.99
N CYS A 145 -6.82 -3.70 12.53
CA CYS A 145 -5.71 -4.15 13.35
C CYS A 145 -5.40 -3.17 14.49
N GLU A 146 -5.39 -1.86 14.21
CA GLU A 146 -5.16 -0.82 15.20
C GLU A 146 -6.26 -0.80 16.28
N ASP A 147 -7.52 -0.94 15.87
CA ASP A 147 -8.66 -1.02 16.80
C ASP A 147 -8.60 -2.27 17.68
N GLU A 148 -8.26 -3.44 17.12
CA GLU A 148 -8.14 -4.68 17.89
C GLU A 148 -6.95 -4.63 18.87
N ILE A 149 -5.83 -3.99 18.49
CA ILE A 149 -4.70 -3.72 19.40
C ILE A 149 -5.13 -2.79 20.53
N HIS A 150 -5.84 -1.71 20.21
CA HIS A 150 -6.34 -0.77 21.21
C HIS A 150 -7.29 -1.47 22.19
N SER A 151 -8.26 -2.23 21.66
CA SER A 151 -9.21 -3.01 22.44
C SER A 151 -8.52 -4.10 23.29
N ALA A 152 -7.47 -4.74 22.79
CA ALA A 152 -6.68 -5.70 23.56
C ALA A 152 -5.90 -5.03 24.70
N LYS A 153 -5.33 -3.83 24.47
CA LYS A 153 -4.63 -3.04 25.50
C LYS A 153 -5.60 -2.61 26.60
N VAL A 154 -6.74 -2.02 26.23
CA VAL A 154 -7.79 -1.60 27.16
C VAL A 154 -8.31 -2.79 27.98
N ARG A 155 -8.56 -3.95 27.35
CA ARG A 155 -8.94 -5.18 28.08
C ARG A 155 -7.88 -5.61 29.09
N SER A 156 -6.60 -5.62 28.68
CA SER A 156 -5.49 -6.02 29.58
C SER A 156 -5.29 -5.06 30.76
N GLU A 157 -5.49 -3.76 30.57
CA GLU A 157 -5.44 -2.78 31.65
C GLU A 157 -6.62 -2.94 32.61
N ARG A 158 -7.83 -3.16 32.08
CA ARG A 158 -9.05 -3.38 32.88
C ARG A 158 -8.98 -4.66 33.72
N GLU A 159 -8.46 -5.75 33.15
CA GLU A 159 -8.23 -7.00 33.90
C GLU A 159 -7.27 -6.81 35.08
N ARG A 160 -6.24 -5.95 34.92
CA ARG A 160 -5.33 -5.60 36.02
C ARG A 160 -5.99 -4.69 37.06
N ALA A 161 -6.90 -3.82 36.65
CA ALA A 161 -7.62 -2.91 37.52
C ALA A 161 -8.76 -3.59 38.31
N GLY A 162 -9.23 -4.77 37.87
CA GLY A 162 -10.32 -5.51 38.51
C GLY A 162 -11.69 -4.86 38.32
N ASP A 163 -11.84 -3.99 37.32
CA ASP A 163 -13.04 -3.20 37.07
C ASP A 163 -13.94 -3.91 36.04
N VAL A 164 -15.13 -4.31 36.47
CA VAL A 164 -16.17 -4.91 35.62
C VAL A 164 -17.19 -3.81 35.34
N ASP A 165 -16.86 -2.93 34.40
CA ASP A 165 -17.60 -1.70 34.17
C ASP A 165 -18.63 -1.82 33.02
N ALA A 166 -19.78 -1.16 33.21
CA ALA A 166 -20.92 -1.12 32.29
C ALA A 166 -20.56 -0.55 30.91
N THR A 167 -19.48 0.23 30.80
CA THR A 167 -18.99 0.78 29.53
C THR A 167 -18.60 -0.29 28.53
N ALA A 168 -18.04 -1.43 28.97
CA ALA A 168 -17.69 -2.53 28.06
C ALA A 168 -18.94 -3.23 27.48
N ALA A 169 -19.99 -3.36 28.29
CA ALA A 169 -21.27 -3.92 27.82
C ALA A 169 -21.95 -2.98 26.83
N ILE A 170 -21.89 -1.66 27.08
CA ILE A 170 -22.40 -0.64 26.16
C ILE A 170 -21.60 -0.65 24.84
N GLU A 171 -20.27 -0.76 24.92
CA GLU A 171 -19.41 -0.87 23.74
C GLU A 171 -19.71 -2.11 22.90
N GLU A 172 -19.96 -3.26 23.54
CA GLU A 172 -20.32 -4.51 22.85
C GLU A 172 -21.73 -4.44 22.26
N GLU A 173 -22.69 -3.84 22.95
CA GLU A 173 -24.05 -3.62 22.46
C GLU A 173 -24.05 -2.68 21.24
N ILE A 174 -23.34 -1.54 21.33
CA ILE A 174 -23.16 -0.59 20.24
C ILE A 174 -22.49 -1.29 19.05
N ALA A 175 -21.39 -1.99 19.26
CA ALA A 175 -20.72 -2.76 18.21
C ALA A 175 -21.66 -3.80 17.57
N GLY A 176 -22.46 -4.50 18.38
CA GLY A 176 -23.47 -5.46 17.93
C GLY A 176 -24.55 -4.81 17.05
N THR A 177 -24.95 -3.57 17.33
CA THR A 177 -25.92 -2.85 16.46
C THR A 177 -25.38 -2.54 15.07
N PHE A 178 -24.06 -2.58 14.87
CA PHE A 178 -23.41 -2.23 13.60
C PHE A 178 -23.05 -3.45 12.74
N VAL A 179 -23.11 -4.68 13.28
CA VAL A 179 -22.68 -5.90 12.58
C VAL A 179 -23.54 -6.23 11.35
N ASP A 180 -24.85 -5.98 11.42
CA ASP A 180 -25.79 -6.34 10.34
C ASP A 180 -26.06 -5.20 9.36
N LYS A 181 -25.44 -4.03 9.56
CA LYS A 181 -25.69 -2.84 8.73
C LYS A 181 -24.78 -2.81 7.51
N SER A 182 -25.33 -2.32 6.41
CA SER A 182 -24.56 -2.11 5.18
C SER A 182 -23.58 -0.94 5.32
N TRP A 183 -22.54 -0.93 4.49
CA TRP A 183 -21.55 0.15 4.45
C TRP A 183 -22.20 1.54 4.25
N SER A 184 -23.25 1.61 3.43
CA SER A 184 -23.99 2.87 3.17
C SER A 184 -24.73 3.36 4.42
N GLU A 185 -25.39 2.45 5.15
CA GLU A 185 -26.12 2.79 6.37
C GLU A 185 -25.17 3.22 7.49
N LEU A 186 -24.01 2.55 7.62
CA LEU A 186 -22.98 2.95 8.59
C LEU A 186 -22.43 4.35 8.31
N LYS A 187 -22.26 4.70 7.03
CA LYS A 187 -21.81 6.03 6.63
C LYS A 187 -22.86 7.11 6.89
N GLU A 188 -24.14 6.81 6.69
CA GLU A 188 -25.23 7.71 7.04
C GLU A 188 -25.28 7.95 8.55
N GLN A 189 -25.13 6.90 9.36
CA GLN A 189 -25.06 6.99 10.82
C GLN A 189 -23.84 7.76 11.30
N GLU A 190 -22.69 7.64 10.61
CA GLU A 190 -21.50 8.46 10.90
C GLU A 190 -21.79 9.95 10.75
N GLU A 191 -22.46 10.35 9.66
CA GLU A 191 -22.83 11.75 9.43
C GLU A 191 -23.92 12.22 10.40
N GLU A 192 -24.88 11.37 10.75
CA GLU A 192 -25.89 11.67 11.77
C GLU A 192 -25.26 11.94 13.14
N VAL A 193 -24.35 11.07 13.59
CA VAL A 193 -23.63 11.25 14.86
C VAL A 193 -22.75 12.50 14.83
N LYS A 194 -22.02 12.76 13.73
CA LYS A 194 -21.22 14.01 13.58
C LYS A 194 -22.10 15.26 13.66
N ASN A 195 -23.25 15.25 13.01
CA ASN A 195 -24.20 16.36 13.06
C ASN A 195 -24.78 16.53 14.47
N GLY A 196 -25.13 15.43 15.15
CA GLY A 196 -25.62 15.46 16.53
C GLY A 196 -24.61 16.02 17.54
N VAL A 197 -23.32 15.71 17.37
CA VAL A 197 -22.24 16.30 18.19
C VAL A 197 -22.05 17.78 17.85
N ARG A 198 -22.06 18.15 16.56
CA ARG A 198 -21.93 19.56 16.14
C ARG A 198 -23.07 20.44 16.64
N ASP A 199 -24.28 19.90 16.64
CA ASP A 199 -25.50 20.58 17.08
C ASP A 199 -25.69 20.49 18.61
N ASN A 200 -24.69 19.95 19.33
CA ASN A 200 -24.64 19.80 20.79
C ASN A 200 -25.86 19.04 21.36
N MET A 201 -26.46 18.16 20.56
CA MET A 201 -27.53 17.24 20.94
C MET A 201 -26.99 15.95 21.56
N LEU A 202 -25.74 15.61 21.26
CA LEU A 202 -25.03 14.45 21.78
C LEU A 202 -23.83 14.91 22.59
N ASP A 203 -23.53 14.19 23.67
CA ASP A 203 -22.31 14.45 24.43
C ASP A 203 -21.06 14.21 23.55
N PRO A 204 -20.07 15.12 23.55
CA PRO A 204 -18.89 14.99 22.70
C PRO A 204 -18.04 13.75 22.98
N GLU A 205 -17.96 13.29 24.23
CA GLU A 205 -17.14 12.14 24.62
C GLU A 205 -17.82 10.84 24.17
N PHE A 206 -19.13 10.71 24.41
CA PHE A 206 -19.92 9.60 23.89
C PHE A 206 -19.93 9.58 22.36
N GLY A 207 -20.09 10.74 21.71
CA GLY A 207 -20.05 10.84 20.25
C GLY A 207 -18.71 10.42 19.65
N GLN A 208 -17.59 10.78 20.28
CA GLN A 208 -16.26 10.32 19.85
C GLN A 208 -16.10 8.80 19.99
N GLN A 209 -16.61 8.21 21.07
CA GLN A 209 -16.59 6.76 21.29
C GLN A 209 -17.41 6.03 20.22
N VAL A 210 -18.63 6.50 19.93
CA VAL A 210 -19.48 5.93 18.87
C VAL A 210 -18.85 6.09 17.49
N LEU A 211 -18.25 7.25 17.19
CA LEU A 211 -17.57 7.48 15.91
C LEU A 211 -16.33 6.57 15.74
N ALA A 212 -15.59 6.31 16.81
CA ALA A 212 -14.48 5.36 16.78
C ALA A 212 -14.98 3.95 16.43
N GLN A 213 -16.03 3.48 17.10
CA GLN A 213 -16.63 2.17 16.80
C GLN A 213 -17.26 2.10 15.40
N LEU A 214 -17.90 3.19 14.94
CA LEU A 214 -18.45 3.26 13.59
C LEU A 214 -17.35 3.15 12.53
N LYS A 215 -16.20 3.80 12.72
CA LYS A 215 -15.05 3.66 11.80
C LYS A 215 -14.57 2.22 11.72
N THR A 216 -14.48 1.54 12.86
CA THR A 216 -14.11 0.12 12.92
C THR A 216 -15.16 -0.75 12.22
N ALA A 217 -16.45 -0.52 12.46
CA ALA A 217 -17.52 -1.23 11.79
C ALA A 217 -17.51 -0.99 10.27
N LEU A 218 -17.25 0.23 9.84
CA LEU A 218 -17.18 0.63 8.43
C LEU A 218 -15.98 0.01 7.73
N ALA A 219 -14.83 -0.11 8.42
CA ALA A 219 -13.67 -0.87 7.95
C ALA A 219 -13.98 -2.37 7.84
N LYS A 220 -14.62 -2.96 8.86
CA LYS A 220 -15.07 -4.38 8.86
C LYS A 220 -16.06 -4.66 7.71
N ALA A 221 -17.04 -3.77 7.49
CA ALA A 221 -17.99 -3.85 6.38
C ALA A 221 -17.29 -3.73 5.02
N LYS A 222 -16.34 -2.80 4.88
CA LYS A 222 -15.55 -2.66 3.64
C LYS A 222 -14.73 -3.92 3.34
N LEU A 223 -14.10 -4.53 4.36
CA LEU A 223 -13.38 -5.80 4.21
C LEU A 223 -14.32 -6.94 3.80
N LYS A 224 -15.52 -6.99 4.37
CA LYS A 224 -16.54 -7.97 4.02
C LYS A 224 -16.99 -7.82 2.56
N ASP A 225 -17.21 -6.59 2.10
CA ASP A 225 -17.58 -6.32 0.71
C ASP A 225 -16.47 -6.70 -0.28
N ILE A 226 -15.23 -6.36 0.02
CA ILE A 226 -14.06 -6.75 -0.79
C ILE A 226 -13.94 -8.28 -0.82
N HIS A 227 -14.03 -8.94 0.34
CA HIS A 227 -13.95 -10.39 0.44
C HIS A 227 -15.09 -11.10 -0.32
N ALA A 228 -16.32 -10.59 -0.22
CA ALA A 228 -17.44 -11.08 -0.99
C ALA A 228 -17.21 -10.91 -2.50
N GLY A 229 -16.59 -9.81 -2.92
CA GLY A 229 -16.15 -9.59 -4.30
C GLY A 229 -15.17 -10.67 -4.78
N ILE A 230 -14.14 -10.95 -3.98
CA ILE A 230 -13.14 -12.00 -4.26
C ILE A 230 -13.82 -13.37 -4.39
N LEU A 231 -14.72 -13.71 -3.47
CA LEU A 231 -15.45 -14.98 -3.49
C LEU A 231 -16.33 -15.11 -4.74
N ARG A 232 -17.02 -14.03 -5.15
CA ARG A 232 -17.84 -14.04 -6.38
C ARG A 232 -16.99 -14.25 -7.64
N THR A 233 -15.85 -13.55 -7.75
CA THR A 233 -14.93 -13.71 -8.89
C THR A 233 -14.41 -15.13 -8.98
N LYS A 234 -14.02 -15.72 -7.85
CA LYS A 234 -13.51 -17.10 -7.80
C LYS A 234 -14.60 -18.13 -8.07
N LEU A 235 -15.82 -17.93 -7.56
CA LEU A 235 -16.98 -18.77 -7.91
C LEU A 235 -17.23 -18.76 -9.41
N ALA A 236 -17.28 -17.58 -10.03
CA ALA A 236 -17.52 -17.44 -11.47
C ALA A 236 -16.43 -18.14 -12.32
N ARG A 237 -15.18 -18.12 -11.85
CA ARG A 237 -14.07 -18.85 -12.50
C ARG A 237 -14.27 -20.36 -12.39
N LEU A 238 -14.54 -20.88 -11.19
CA LEU A 238 -14.79 -22.32 -10.98
C LEU A 238 -15.99 -22.83 -11.80
N GLU A 239 -17.06 -22.05 -11.88
CA GLU A 239 -18.20 -22.36 -12.75
C GLU A 239 -17.80 -22.41 -14.23
N GLY A 240 -16.94 -21.49 -14.68
CA GLY A 240 -16.37 -21.47 -16.02
C GLY A 240 -15.49 -22.68 -16.32
N ASP A 241 -14.61 -23.06 -15.40
CA ASP A 241 -13.72 -24.21 -15.53
C ASP A 241 -14.52 -25.52 -15.55
N LEU A 242 -15.55 -25.63 -14.70
CA LEU A 242 -16.47 -26.77 -14.70
C LEU A 242 -17.25 -26.86 -16.02
N ALA A 243 -17.70 -25.72 -16.56
CA ALA A 243 -18.38 -25.70 -17.86
C ALA A 243 -17.45 -26.12 -19.00
N GLN A 244 -16.20 -25.65 -19.01
CA GLN A 244 -15.19 -26.08 -19.99
C GLN A 244 -14.88 -27.57 -19.87
N ALA A 245 -14.69 -28.08 -18.65
CA ALA A 245 -14.48 -29.50 -18.39
C ALA A 245 -15.68 -30.34 -18.85
N ALA A 246 -16.91 -29.87 -18.62
CA ALA A 246 -18.13 -30.54 -19.10
C ALA A 246 -18.26 -30.51 -20.63
N MET A 247 -17.78 -29.46 -21.31
CA MET A 247 -17.74 -29.40 -22.78
C MET A 247 -16.62 -30.27 -23.37
N ALA A 248 -15.51 -30.43 -22.66
CA ALA A 248 -14.39 -31.30 -23.04
C ALA A 248 -14.64 -32.78 -22.69
N TYR A 249 -15.65 -33.07 -21.86
CA TYR A 249 -16.04 -34.42 -21.49
C TYR A 249 -16.76 -35.11 -22.66
N ASP A 250 -16.04 -36.00 -23.35
CA ASP A 250 -16.62 -36.88 -24.36
C ASP A 250 -17.18 -38.17 -23.71
N PRO A 251 -18.51 -38.35 -23.66
CA PRO A 251 -19.13 -39.56 -23.09
C PRO A 251 -18.90 -40.83 -23.92
N SER A 252 -18.29 -40.75 -25.11
CA SER A 252 -17.93 -41.91 -25.93
C SER A 252 -16.71 -42.66 -25.37
N ALA A 253 -15.69 -41.94 -24.88
CA ALA A 253 -14.47 -42.53 -24.35
C ALA A 253 -14.72 -43.37 -23.07
N ALA A 254 -15.63 -42.90 -22.20
CA ALA A 254 -15.99 -43.61 -20.96
C ALA A 254 -16.80 -44.91 -21.21
N LYS A 255 -17.46 -45.04 -22.37
CA LYS A 255 -18.18 -46.28 -22.75
C LYS A 255 -17.26 -47.34 -23.35
N GLU A 256 -16.15 -46.94 -23.95
CA GLU A 256 -15.19 -47.87 -24.55
C GLU A 256 -14.39 -48.62 -23.46
N GLU A 257 -14.02 -47.94 -22.37
CA GLU A 257 -13.36 -48.59 -21.22
C GLU A 257 -14.30 -49.56 -20.47
N ALA A 258 -15.58 -49.22 -20.30
CA ALA A 258 -16.56 -50.08 -19.66
C ALA A 258 -16.93 -51.33 -20.49
N GLN A 259 -16.81 -51.28 -21.82
CA GLN A 259 -17.02 -52.44 -22.69
C GLN A 259 -15.83 -53.41 -22.71
N VAL A 260 -14.61 -52.93 -22.43
CA VAL A 260 -13.41 -53.77 -22.38
C VAL A 260 -13.32 -54.58 -21.08
N GLU A 261 -13.80 -54.06 -19.95
CA GLU A 261 -13.83 -54.81 -18.67
C GLU A 261 -15.02 -55.77 -18.53
N GLY A 262 -16.12 -55.56 -19.26
CA GLY A 262 -17.31 -56.43 -19.21
C GLY A 262 -17.29 -57.63 -20.17
N GLY A 263 -16.24 -57.78 -20.98
CA GLY A 263 -16.13 -58.78 -22.04
C GLY A 263 -15.06 -59.87 -21.83
N GLY A 264 -14.51 -60.00 -20.61
CA GLY A 264 -13.51 -61.01 -20.24
C GLY A 264 -14.10 -62.23 -19.55
#